data_AF-A0A931S2P3-F1
#
_entry.id   AF-A0A931S2P3-F1
#
_cell.length_a   1.000
_cell.length_b   1.000
_cell.length_c   1.000
_cell.angle_alpha   90.00
_cell.angle_beta   90.00
_cell.angle_gamma   90.00
#
_symmetry.space_group_name_H-M   'P 1'
#
loop_
_entity.id
_entity.type
_entity.pdbx_description
1 polymer ?
#
loop_
_entity_poly.entity_id
_entity_poly.type
_entity_poly.pdbx_seq_one_letter_code
_entity_poly.pdbx_strand_id
1 'polypeptide(L)' 'MKDAVRRLNREYGFNLSDEEIERIAKQAEQANRLFQPLFEVDLTGITPLTKIDKRVKKGAVPKKVKK' A
#
# COMPACT_ATOMS: atom_id res chain seq x y z
N MET A 1 -11.95 -8.71 -8.90
CA MET A 1 -11.63 -8.49 -7.47
C MET A 1 -12.37 -9.43 -6.50
N LYS A 2 -13.61 -9.85 -6.79
CA LYS A 2 -14.41 -10.71 -5.88
C LYS A 2 -13.69 -12.00 -5.42
N ASP A 3 -12.97 -12.69 -6.31
CA ASP A 3 -12.24 -13.91 -5.94
C ASP A 3 -11.08 -13.65 -4.97
N ALA A 4 -10.41 -12.51 -5.10
CA ALA A 4 -9.36 -12.09 -4.17
C ALA A 4 -9.95 -11.82 -2.78
N VAL A 5 -11.11 -11.13 -2.72
CA VAL A 5 -11.83 -10.89 -1.46
C VAL A 5 -12.31 -12.21 -0.83
N ARG A 6 -12.81 -13.16 -1.63
CA ARG A 6 -13.18 -14.50 -1.16
C ARG A 6 -11.99 -15.28 -0.60
N ARG A 7 -10.83 -15.22 -1.26
CA ARG A 7 -9.60 -15.83 -0.77
C ARG A 7 -9.17 -15.23 0.57
N LEU A 8 -9.14 -13.90 0.68
CA LEU A 8 -8.82 -13.20 1.93
C LEU A 8 -9.82 -13.50 3.05
N ASN A 9 -11.12 -13.56 2.73
CA ASN A 9 -12.15 -13.95 3.70
C ASN A 9 -11.88 -15.33 4.31
N ARG A 10 -11.46 -16.30 3.48
CA ARG A 10 -11.10 -17.66 3.94
C ARG A 10 -9.79 -17.68 4.72
N GLU A 11 -8.77 -16.96 4.24
CA GLU A 11 -7.42 -16.97 4.81
C GLU A 11 -7.38 -16.29 6.20
N TYR A 12 -8.13 -15.21 6.36
CA TYR A 12 -8.14 -14.41 7.59
C TYR A 12 -9.39 -14.63 8.46
N GLY A 13 -10.34 -15.44 8.01
CA GLY A 13 -11.52 -15.82 8.80
C GLY A 13 -12.49 -14.67 9.07
N PHE A 14 -12.67 -13.75 8.13
CA PHE A 14 -13.53 -12.57 8.33
C PHE A 14 -15.03 -12.91 8.38
N ASN A 15 -15.43 -14.11 7.95
CA ASN A 15 -16.83 -14.58 7.93
C ASN A 15 -17.80 -13.64 7.18
N LEU A 16 -17.32 -13.04 6.10
CA LEU A 16 -18.12 -12.12 5.28
C LEU A 16 -19.21 -12.88 4.50
N SER A 17 -20.40 -12.28 4.44
CA SER A 17 -21.47 -12.70 3.53
C SER A 17 -21.13 -12.39 2.06
N ASP A 18 -21.85 -13.03 1.12
CA ASP A 18 -21.65 -12.77 -0.31
C ASP A 18 -21.96 -11.31 -0.71
N GLU A 19 -22.95 -10.67 -0.06
CA GLU A 19 -23.27 -9.25 -0.29
C GLU A 19 -22.13 -8.32 0.17
N GLU A 20 -21.52 -8.61 1.33
CA GLU A 20 -20.38 -7.85 1.83
C GLU A 20 -19.15 -8.05 0.95
N ILE A 21 -18.90 -9.28 0.51
CA ILE A 21 -17.83 -9.59 -0.46
C ILE A 21 -18.00 -8.76 -1.73
N GLU A 22 -19.22 -8.65 -2.25
CA GLU A 22 -19.52 -7.86 -3.44
C GLU A 22 -19.27 -6.36 -3.22
N ARG A 23 -19.74 -5.81 -2.09
CA ARG A 23 -19.51 -4.39 -1.74
C ARG A 23 -18.02 -4.08 -1.59
N ILE A 24 -17.29 -4.91 -0.86
CA ILE A 24 -15.84 -4.75 -0.65
C ILE A 24 -15.08 -4.89 -1.96
N ALA A 25 -15.44 -5.86 -2.81
CA ALA A 25 -14.80 -6.02 -4.11
C ALA A 25 -14.98 -4.77 -4.99
N LYS A 26 -16.18 -4.18 -5.00
CA LYS A 26 -16.44 -2.94 -5.74
C LYS A 26 -15.61 -1.76 -5.20
N GLN A 27 -15.53 -1.60 -3.88
CA GLN A 27 -14.73 -0.56 -3.25
C GLN A 27 -13.23 -0.74 -3.53
N ALA A 28 -12.74 -1.98 -3.46
CA ALA A 28 -11.35 -2.31 -3.74
C ALA A 28 -10.99 -2.03 -5.22
N GLU A 29 -11.88 -2.32 -6.17
CA GLU A 29 -11.67 -1.96 -7.58
C GLU A 29 -11.59 -0.45 -7.80
N GLN A 30 -12.44 0.32 -7.11
CA GLN A 30 -12.39 1.78 -7.17
C GLN A 30 -11.11 2.33 -6.55
N ALA A 31 -10.71 1.81 -5.39
CA ALA A 31 -9.49 2.20 -4.70
C ALA A 31 -8.23 1.80 -5.47
N ASN A 32 -8.24 0.70 -6.22
CA ASN A 32 -7.09 0.26 -7.01
C ASN A 32 -6.61 1.33 -8.00
N ARG A 33 -7.52 2.17 -8.50
CA ARG A 33 -7.17 3.30 -9.38
C ARG A 33 -6.30 4.35 -8.67
N LEU A 34 -6.48 4.53 -7.36
CA LEU A 34 -5.68 5.47 -6.57
C LEU A 34 -4.24 4.99 -6.40
N PHE A 35 -4.00 3.67 -6.51
CA PHE A 35 -2.67 3.08 -6.37
C PHE A 35 -1.95 2.88 -7.70
N GLN A 36 -2.60 3.10 -8.86
CA GLN A 36 -1.98 2.98 -10.18
C GLN A 36 -0.64 3.73 -10.31
N PRO A 37 -0.49 4.98 -9.82
CA PRO A 37 0.77 5.70 -9.91
C PRO A 37 1.94 5.02 -9.19
N LEU A 38 1.68 4.16 -8.19
CA LEU A 38 2.74 3.44 -7.48
C LEU A 38 3.39 2.34 -8.34
N PHE A 39 2.70 1.86 -9.38
CA PHE A 39 3.22 0.83 -10.28
C PHE A 39 4.07 1.41 -11.42
N GLU A 40 4.05 2.74 -11.60
CA GLU A 40 4.83 3.43 -12.63
C GLU A 40 6.24 3.81 -12.14
N VAL A 41 6.51 3.68 -10.84
CA VAL A 41 7.79 4.03 -10.23
C VAL A 41 8.77 2.87 -10.41
N ASP A 42 9.92 3.12 -11.05
CA ASP A 42 11.03 2.17 -11.09
C ASP A 42 11.68 2.06 -9.71
N LEU A 43 11.71 0.83 -9.18
CA LEU A 43 12.27 0.50 -7.87
C LEU A 43 13.62 -0.21 -7.98
N THR A 44 14.23 -0.26 -9.16
CA THR A 44 15.51 -0.93 -9.39
C THR A 44 16.60 -0.32 -8.48
N GLY A 45 17.18 -1.15 -7.61
CA GLY A 45 18.21 -0.74 -6.66
C GLY A 45 17.70 0.01 -5.42
N ILE A 46 16.39 0.21 -5.27
CA ILE A 46 15.80 0.86 -4.09
C ILE A 46 15.46 -0.21 -3.05
N THR A 47 16.02 -0.08 -1.84
CA THR A 47 15.70 -0.97 -0.72
C THR A 47 14.47 -0.44 0.04
N PRO A 48 13.43 -1.27 0.29
CA PRO A 48 12.27 -0.85 1.07
C PRO A 48 12.66 -0.40 2.49
N LEU A 49 12.08 0.70 2.96
CA LEU A 49 12.26 1.15 4.34
C LEU A 49 11.53 0.20 5.29
N THR A 50 12.29 -0.47 6.18
CA THR A 50 11.74 -1.43 7.15
C THR A 50 11.25 -0.77 8.45
N LYS A 51 11.64 0.48 8.69
CA LYS A 51 11.19 1.30 9.84
C LYS A 51 10.92 2.71 9.35
N ILE A 52 9.71 3.21 9.61
CA ILE A 52 9.38 4.61 9.39
C ILE A 52 9.96 5.39 10.57
N ASP A 53 11.09 6.07 10.35
CA ASP A 53 11.64 6.97 11.36
C ASP A 53 10.76 8.23 11.45
N LYS A 54 9.89 8.26 12.44
CA LYS A 54 8.95 9.38 12.69
C LYS A 54 9.66 10.71 13.00
N ARG A 55 11.00 10.71 13.10
CA ARG A 55 11.81 11.90 13.39
C ARG A 55 12.21 12.71 12.16
N VAL A 56 11.88 12.28 10.94
CA VAL A 56 12.05 13.11 9.74
C VAL A 56 10.97 14.20 9.72
N LYS A 57 11.02 15.09 10.70
CA LYS A 57 10.43 16.43 10.62
C LYS A 57 11.28 17.21 9.60
N LYS A 58 10.57 17.84 8.66
CA LYS A 58 11.03 18.82 7.66
C LYS A 58 12.35 19.51 8.04
N GLY A 59 13.36 19.40 7.16
CA GLY A 59 14.49 20.33 7.12
C GLY A 59 15.85 19.75 7.52
N ALA A 60 16.31 18.67 6.90
CA ALA A 60 17.73 18.33 6.93
C ALA A 60 18.45 19.01 5.75
N VAL A 61 18.95 20.23 5.98
CA VAL A 61 19.89 20.88 5.05
C VAL A 61 21.18 20.06 5.04
N PRO A 62 21.74 19.71 3.87
CA PRO A 62 22.99 18.97 3.82
C PRO A 62 24.12 19.85 4.37
N LYS A 63 24.74 19.43 5.48
CA LYS A 63 25.97 20.06 5.98
C LYS A 63 27.08 19.82 4.96
N LYS A 64 27.46 20.88 4.23
CA LYS A 64 28.70 20.93 3.45
C LYS A 64 29.88 20.68 4.40
N VAL A 65 30.58 19.57 4.19
CA VAL A 65 31.90 19.32 4.77
C VAL A 65 32.85 20.32 4.12
N LYS A 66 33.39 21.25 4.92
CA LYS A 66 34.51 22.10 4.48
C LYS A 66 35.80 21.31 4.60
N LYS A 67 36.65 21.50 3.58
CA LYS A 67 37.99 20.94 3.37
C LYS A 67 38.85 20.94 4.62
#